data_AF-A0A7R8X2D7-F1
#
_entry.id   AF-A0A7R8X2D7-F1
#
_cell.length_a   1.000
_cell.length_b   1.000
_cell.length_c   1.000
_cell.angle_alpha   90.00
_cell.angle_beta   90.00
_cell.angle_gamma   90.00
#
_symmetry.space_group_name_H-M   'P 1'
#
loop_
_entity.id
_entity.type
_entity.pdbx_description
1 polymer ?
#
loop_
_entity_poly.entity_id
_entity_poly.type
_entity_poly.pdbx_seq_one_letter_code
_entity_poly.pdbx_strand_id
1 'polypeptide(L)'
;VFAGRLPTLSKRIKKFGTVEAYVEAIQSKQQRDPVLSFQLRNDFELIGIIPNYLDADTQSLGYGMHLMWRNPKVLDDETLAEEKSYGGRHPDSVRVGSVQYKQRKVASFEEFIDMVRYFVDVVADYKGDFVVFPELFTLQLLSMEPEELTPMEAIESLTKYTPQFVEAMRDLALRYNINIIGGSHPTRVPNGRVENICYVFLRDGTVHEQAKIHPTPNEAYWWNIQGGSELDVIQTDCGPIGVLICYDSEFPELARHLTDQGAQILFVPFCTDERQGYLRVRYCCQARAVENQ
;
A
#
# COMPACT_ATOMS: atom_id res chain seq x y z
N VAL A 1 -0.08 3.66 -22.96
CA VAL A 1 -0.44 2.62 -23.96
C VAL A 1 -1.96 2.52 -24.04
N PHE A 2 -2.55 2.34 -25.22
CA PHE A 2 -3.99 2.20 -25.41
C PHE A 2 -4.30 1.41 -26.69
N ALA A 3 -5.57 1.08 -26.92
CA ALA A 3 -6.01 0.36 -28.11
C ALA A 3 -6.88 1.23 -29.04
N GLY A 4 -6.47 1.35 -30.31
CA GLY A 4 -7.15 2.12 -31.35
C GLY A 4 -7.97 1.25 -32.30
N ARG A 5 -9.08 1.78 -32.82
CA ARG A 5 -9.93 1.08 -33.80
C ARG A 5 -9.32 1.10 -35.21
N LEU A 6 -9.81 0.23 -36.10
CA LEU A 6 -9.55 0.23 -37.55
C LEU A 6 -10.87 0.37 -38.34
N PRO A 7 -11.48 1.56 -38.40
CA PRO A 7 -12.83 1.73 -38.92
C PRO A 7 -13.02 1.34 -40.40
N THR A 8 -11.93 1.16 -41.14
CA THR A 8 -11.96 0.80 -42.56
C THR A 8 -11.59 -0.66 -42.86
N LEU A 9 -11.26 -1.46 -41.83
CA LEU A 9 -10.80 -2.84 -41.97
C LEU A 9 -11.85 -3.75 -42.61
N SER A 10 -13.11 -3.72 -42.15
CA SER A 10 -14.16 -4.60 -42.67
C SER A 10 -14.38 -4.50 -44.18
N LYS A 11 -14.19 -3.30 -44.75
CA LYS A 11 -14.31 -3.04 -46.19
C LYS A 11 -13.08 -3.48 -46.99
N ARG A 12 -11.92 -3.62 -46.35
CA ARG A 12 -10.63 -3.84 -47.02
C ARG A 12 -10.01 -5.20 -46.73
N ILE A 13 -10.48 -5.93 -45.71
CA ILE A 13 -9.93 -7.23 -45.32
C ILE A 13 -9.84 -8.22 -46.49
N LYS A 14 -10.84 -8.26 -47.38
CA LYS A 14 -10.84 -9.13 -48.57
C LYS A 14 -9.69 -8.85 -49.54
N LYS A 15 -9.19 -7.62 -49.59
CA LYS A 15 -8.08 -7.21 -50.46
C LYS A 15 -6.72 -7.64 -49.89
N PHE A 16 -6.58 -7.60 -48.57
CA PHE A 16 -5.30 -7.83 -47.89
C PHE A 16 -5.17 -9.23 -47.27
N GLY A 17 -6.27 -9.98 -47.18
CA GLY A 17 -6.31 -11.36 -46.67
C GLY A 17 -6.31 -11.43 -45.15
N THR A 18 -5.36 -10.75 -44.49
CA THR A 18 -5.21 -10.75 -43.03
C THR A 18 -5.20 -9.34 -42.45
N VAL A 19 -5.42 -9.22 -41.13
CA VAL A 19 -5.39 -7.93 -40.43
C VAL A 19 -3.94 -7.42 -40.36
N GLU A 20 -2.99 -8.32 -40.17
CA GLU A 20 -1.56 -8.05 -40.14
C GLU A 20 -1.10 -7.41 -41.45
N ALA A 21 -1.47 -8.00 -42.60
CA ALA A 21 -1.12 -7.46 -43.92
C ALA A 21 -1.78 -6.09 -44.18
N TYR A 22 -2.99 -5.88 -43.66
CA TYR A 22 -3.67 -4.59 -43.75
C TYR A 22 -2.95 -3.50 -42.93
N VAL A 23 -2.52 -3.84 -41.73
CA VAL A 23 -1.80 -2.95 -40.80
C VAL A 23 -0.40 -2.63 -41.33
N GLU A 24 0.30 -3.62 -41.86
CA GLU A 24 1.61 -3.44 -42.50
C GLU A 24 1.51 -2.51 -43.73
N ALA A 25 0.45 -2.63 -44.52
CA ALA A 25 0.18 -1.71 -45.63
C ALA A 25 -0.05 -0.25 -45.16
N ILE A 26 -0.57 -0.06 -43.94
CA ILE A 26 -0.74 1.28 -43.34
C ILE A 26 0.60 1.80 -42.82
N GLN A 27 1.40 0.98 -42.14
CA GLN A 27 2.75 1.34 -41.67
C GLN A 27 3.68 1.72 -42.83
N SER A 28 3.61 0.99 -43.94
CA SER A 28 4.37 1.27 -45.17
C SER A 28 3.77 2.40 -46.03
N LYS A 29 2.73 3.09 -45.55
CA LYS A 29 2.04 4.22 -46.22
C LYS A 29 1.41 3.87 -47.58
N GLN A 30 1.21 2.59 -47.88
CA GLN A 30 0.51 2.11 -49.09
C GLN A 30 -1.02 2.17 -48.94
N GLN A 31 -1.50 2.22 -47.70
CA GLN A 31 -2.90 2.24 -47.33
C GLN A 31 -3.13 3.28 -46.22
N ARG A 32 -4.34 3.85 -46.16
CA ARG A 32 -4.74 4.80 -45.13
C ARG A 32 -5.96 4.30 -44.36
N ASP A 33 -5.82 4.21 -43.05
CA ASP A 33 -6.94 4.14 -42.10
C ASP A 33 -7.05 5.46 -41.31
N PRO A 34 -8.26 6.03 -41.12
CA PRO A 34 -8.44 7.31 -40.43
C PRO A 34 -7.85 7.38 -39.02
N VAL A 35 -7.86 6.26 -38.28
CA VAL A 35 -7.42 6.20 -36.89
C VAL A 35 -5.94 5.83 -36.85
N LEU A 36 -5.56 4.66 -37.39
CA LEU A 36 -4.18 4.19 -37.27
C LEU A 36 -3.20 5.15 -37.97
N SER A 37 -3.52 5.63 -39.18
CA SER A 37 -2.62 6.56 -39.89
C SER A 37 -2.54 7.92 -39.20
N PHE A 38 -3.55 8.33 -38.43
CA PHE A 38 -3.48 9.55 -37.64
C PHE A 38 -2.54 9.36 -36.45
N GLN A 39 -2.65 8.24 -35.73
CA GLN A 39 -1.81 7.95 -34.57
C GLN A 39 -0.34 7.80 -34.98
N LEU A 40 -0.04 7.06 -36.05
CA LEU A 40 1.33 6.93 -36.58
C LEU A 40 1.95 8.27 -37.01
N ARG A 41 1.16 9.29 -37.35
CA ARG A 41 1.66 10.64 -37.66
C ARG A 41 1.92 11.50 -36.42
N ASN A 42 1.41 11.10 -35.26
CA ASN A 42 1.64 11.77 -33.97
C ASN A 42 2.65 10.98 -33.13
N ASP A 43 3.58 10.27 -33.78
CA ASP A 43 4.66 9.52 -33.15
C ASP A 43 4.21 8.39 -32.19
N PHE A 44 3.01 7.84 -32.42
CA PHE A 44 2.59 6.61 -31.77
C PHE A 44 3.21 5.40 -32.48
N GLU A 45 3.74 4.48 -31.70
CA GLU A 45 4.26 3.18 -32.11
C GLU A 45 3.17 2.12 -32.01
N LEU A 46 3.05 1.27 -33.02
CA LEU A 46 2.23 0.08 -32.96
C LEU A 46 3.04 -1.06 -32.34
N ILE A 47 2.59 -1.55 -31.18
CA ILE A 47 3.24 -2.64 -30.45
C ILE A 47 2.53 -3.99 -30.63
N GLY A 48 1.32 -4.00 -31.21
CA GLY A 48 0.63 -5.25 -31.51
C GLY A 48 -0.80 -5.09 -31.99
N ILE A 49 -1.44 -6.22 -32.27
CA ILE A 49 -2.84 -6.33 -32.68
C ILE A 49 -3.56 -7.17 -31.62
N ILE A 50 -4.66 -6.64 -31.08
CA ILE A 50 -5.47 -7.28 -30.04
C ILE A 50 -6.73 -7.86 -30.72
N PRO A 51 -6.88 -9.19 -30.79
CA PRO A 51 -8.12 -9.83 -31.23
C PRO A 51 -9.21 -9.70 -30.14
N ASN A 52 -10.49 -9.73 -30.54
CA ASN A 52 -11.65 -9.65 -29.64
C ASN A 52 -11.60 -8.45 -28.67
N TYR A 53 -11.05 -7.33 -29.13
CA TYR A 53 -10.93 -6.09 -28.38
C TYR A 53 -12.30 -5.44 -28.12
N LEU A 54 -13.18 -5.44 -29.12
CA LEU A 54 -14.54 -4.91 -28.99
C LEU A 54 -15.48 -5.59 -29.98
N ASP A 55 -16.20 -6.61 -29.53
CA ASP A 55 -17.06 -7.43 -30.40
C ASP A 55 -18.21 -6.66 -31.07
N ALA A 56 -18.67 -5.57 -30.44
CA ALA A 56 -19.66 -4.67 -31.03
C ALA A 56 -19.12 -3.85 -32.21
N ASP A 57 -17.79 -3.78 -32.38
CA ASP A 57 -17.15 -3.05 -33.46
C ASP A 57 -17.04 -3.89 -34.75
N THR A 58 -18.14 -3.90 -35.50
CA THR A 58 -18.23 -4.55 -36.81
C THR A 58 -17.35 -3.90 -37.88
N GLN A 59 -16.89 -2.66 -37.68
CA GLN A 59 -16.03 -1.96 -38.64
C GLN A 59 -14.57 -2.40 -38.54
N SER A 60 -14.10 -2.63 -37.31
CA SER A 60 -12.76 -3.18 -37.04
C SER A 60 -12.76 -4.70 -36.90
N LEU A 61 -13.88 -5.38 -37.16
CA LEU A 61 -14.02 -6.84 -37.04
C LEU A 61 -13.61 -7.36 -35.64
N GLY A 62 -13.85 -6.56 -34.60
CA GLY A 62 -13.43 -6.88 -33.23
C GLY A 62 -11.94 -6.68 -32.92
N TYR A 63 -11.11 -6.24 -33.88
CA TYR A 63 -9.67 -6.00 -33.64
C TYR A 63 -9.38 -4.60 -33.09
N GLY A 64 -8.40 -4.53 -32.18
CA GLY A 64 -7.83 -3.28 -31.65
C GLY A 64 -6.34 -3.18 -31.95
N MET A 65 -5.86 -1.99 -32.29
CA MET A 65 -4.45 -1.67 -32.52
C MET A 65 -3.81 -1.26 -31.22
N HIS A 66 -2.88 -2.05 -30.71
CA HIS A 66 -2.17 -1.76 -29.48
C HIS A 66 -1.10 -0.69 -29.76
N LEU A 67 -1.33 0.52 -29.26
CA LEU A 67 -0.53 1.70 -29.55
C LEU A 67 0.13 2.23 -28.29
N MET A 68 1.40 2.61 -28.44
CA MET A 68 2.21 3.24 -27.43
C MET A 68 2.67 4.60 -27.92
N TRP A 69 2.70 5.58 -27.03
CA TRP A 69 3.41 6.84 -27.29
C TRP A 69 4.50 6.94 -26.26
N ARG A 70 5.74 7.00 -26.74
CA ARG A 70 6.91 7.25 -25.90
C ARG A 70 7.00 8.74 -25.69
N ASN A 71 6.97 9.17 -24.43
CA ASN A 71 7.06 10.58 -24.11
C ASN A 71 8.48 11.07 -24.44
N PRO A 72 8.69 11.95 -25.43
CA PRO A 72 10.03 12.37 -25.83
C PRO A 72 10.74 13.22 -24.76
N LYS A 73 10.03 13.66 -23.72
CA LYS A 73 10.62 14.37 -22.57
C LYS A 73 11.22 13.43 -21.52
N VAL A 74 10.98 12.13 -21.65
CA VAL A 74 11.56 11.08 -20.80
C VAL A 74 12.62 10.40 -21.66
N LEU A 75 13.89 10.55 -21.29
CA LEU A 75 14.99 9.86 -21.98
C LEU A 75 14.87 8.37 -21.67
N ASP A 76 14.76 7.54 -22.71
CA ASP A 76 14.87 6.07 -22.61
C ASP A 76 16.34 5.74 -22.30
N ASP A 77 16.76 5.89 -21.05
CA ASP A 77 18.04 5.34 -20.58
C ASP A 77 17.86 3.84 -20.31
N GLU A 78 17.92 3.05 -21.38
CA GLU A 78 17.94 1.57 -21.31
C GLU A 78 19.21 1.01 -20.61
N THR A 79 20.08 1.87 -20.07
CA THR A 79 21.23 1.47 -19.23
C THR A 79 20.99 1.60 -17.73
N LEU A 80 19.79 2.02 -17.29
CA LEU A 80 19.40 2.00 -15.88
C LEU A 80 18.30 0.94 -15.66
N ALA A 81 18.66 -0.32 -15.89
CA ALA A 81 18.05 -1.43 -15.16
C ALA A 81 18.67 -1.56 -13.76
N GLU A 82 19.05 -0.43 -13.16
CA GLU A 82 19.18 -0.32 -11.71
C GLU A 82 17.76 -0.09 -11.20
N GLU A 83 17.38 -0.91 -10.22
CA GLU A 83 16.11 -0.83 -9.49
C GLU A 83 15.66 0.61 -9.33
N LYS A 84 14.36 0.88 -9.53
CA LYS A 84 13.77 2.20 -9.28
C LYS A 84 14.18 2.71 -7.90
N SER A 85 15.26 3.48 -7.86
CA SER A 85 15.64 4.27 -6.72
C SER A 85 14.53 5.30 -6.56
N TYR A 86 13.75 5.17 -5.49
CA TYR A 86 12.86 6.21 -5.01
C TYR A 86 13.69 7.40 -4.49
N GLY A 87 14.54 7.96 -5.35
CA GLY A 87 15.34 9.17 -5.16
C GLY A 87 14.72 10.37 -5.87
N GLY A 88 13.39 10.36 -6.06
CA GLY A 88 12.67 11.60 -6.33
C GLY A 88 12.88 12.56 -5.17
N ARG A 89 12.91 13.86 -5.43
CA ARG A 89 12.90 14.87 -4.36
C ARG A 89 11.68 14.59 -3.47
N HIS A 90 11.92 14.09 -2.26
CA HIS A 90 10.86 13.84 -1.29
C HIS A 90 10.08 15.14 -1.05
N PRO A 91 8.77 15.06 -0.79
CA PRO A 91 7.98 16.26 -0.58
C PRO A 91 8.58 17.10 0.56
N ASP A 92 8.71 18.41 0.35
CA ASP A 92 9.25 19.35 1.36
C ASP A 92 8.35 19.43 2.62
N SER A 93 7.14 18.86 2.56
CA SER A 93 6.20 18.76 3.68
C SER A 93 5.39 17.48 3.64
N VAL A 94 5.23 16.80 4.79
CA VAL A 94 4.39 15.60 4.96
C VAL A 94 3.29 15.90 5.97
N ARG A 95 2.03 15.55 5.65
CA ARG A 95 0.88 15.72 6.55
C ARG A 95 0.49 14.40 7.21
N VAL A 96 0.48 14.39 8.54
CA VAL A 96 0.18 13.19 9.32
C VAL A 96 -1.06 13.41 10.18
N GLY A 97 -2.05 12.52 10.06
CA GLY A 97 -3.18 12.40 10.97
C GLY A 97 -2.92 11.34 12.02
N SER A 98 -2.90 11.71 13.31
CA SER A 98 -2.77 10.75 14.41
C SER A 98 -4.14 10.48 15.03
N VAL A 99 -4.55 9.22 15.07
CA VAL A 99 -5.88 8.82 15.56
C VAL A 99 -5.81 8.49 17.05
N GLN A 100 -6.54 9.25 17.85
CA GLN A 100 -6.87 8.84 19.22
C GLN A 100 -8.14 7.99 19.21
N TYR A 101 -7.98 6.68 19.38
CA TYR A 101 -9.05 5.72 19.19
C TYR A 101 -9.74 5.35 20.51
N LYS A 102 -11.07 5.48 20.56
CA LYS A 102 -11.87 5.01 21.69
C LYS A 102 -12.32 3.58 21.45
N GLN A 103 -11.74 2.63 22.19
CA GLN A 103 -12.19 1.25 22.23
C GLN A 103 -13.65 1.16 22.68
N ARG A 104 -14.51 0.50 21.89
CA ARG A 104 -15.92 0.27 22.19
C ARG A 104 -16.37 -1.07 21.62
N LYS A 105 -17.45 -1.68 22.10
CA LYS A 105 -17.93 -2.93 21.51
C LYS A 105 -18.36 -2.70 20.04
N VAL A 106 -18.08 -3.70 19.21
CA VAL A 106 -18.55 -3.83 17.82
C VAL A 106 -19.34 -5.14 17.69
N ALA A 107 -20.41 -5.11 16.90
CA ALA A 107 -21.27 -6.26 16.64
C ALA A 107 -20.83 -7.06 15.39
N SER A 108 -19.99 -6.48 14.55
CA SER A 108 -19.49 -7.13 13.33
C SER A 108 -18.14 -6.55 12.89
N PHE A 109 -17.42 -7.30 12.06
CA PHE A 109 -16.19 -6.82 11.43
C PHE A 109 -16.43 -5.61 10.53
N GLU A 110 -17.58 -5.55 9.84
CA GLU A 110 -17.95 -4.40 9.01
C GLU A 110 -18.12 -3.13 9.85
N GLU A 111 -18.76 -3.24 11.02
CA GLU A 111 -18.89 -2.10 11.95
C GLU A 111 -17.51 -1.61 12.43
N PHE A 112 -16.59 -2.53 12.69
CA PHE A 112 -15.21 -2.18 13.02
C PHE A 112 -14.52 -1.43 11.88
N ILE A 113 -14.61 -1.92 10.64
CA ILE A 113 -14.01 -1.27 9.47
C ILE A 113 -14.70 0.07 9.17
N ASP A 114 -16.00 0.20 9.38
CA ASP A 114 -16.72 1.48 9.24
C ASP A 114 -16.16 2.55 10.19
N MET A 115 -15.81 2.15 11.42
CA MET A 115 -15.15 3.05 12.37
C MET A 115 -13.76 3.47 11.90
N VAL A 116 -12.97 2.54 11.36
CA VAL A 116 -11.65 2.83 10.79
C VAL A 116 -11.79 3.77 9.60
N ARG A 117 -12.71 3.44 8.69
CA ARG A 117 -13.00 4.21 7.47
C ARG A 117 -13.31 5.66 7.80
N TYR A 118 -14.08 5.94 8.85
CA TYR A 118 -14.36 7.31 9.27
C TYR A 118 -13.08 8.13 9.47
N PHE A 119 -12.07 7.58 10.16
CA PHE A 119 -10.82 8.31 10.38
C PHE A 119 -9.99 8.43 9.10
N VAL A 120 -9.94 7.38 8.30
CA VAL A 120 -9.23 7.39 7.01
C VAL A 120 -9.83 8.46 6.08
N ASP A 121 -11.15 8.47 5.94
CA ASP A 121 -11.94 9.42 5.14
C ASP A 121 -11.65 10.86 5.57
N VAL A 122 -11.77 11.15 6.87
CA VAL A 122 -11.50 12.49 7.41
C VAL A 122 -10.06 12.93 7.13
N VAL A 123 -9.05 12.07 7.39
CA VAL A 123 -7.65 12.45 7.16
C VAL A 123 -7.36 12.63 5.66
N ALA A 124 -7.92 11.78 4.80
CA ALA A 124 -7.80 11.88 3.35
C ALA A 124 -8.45 13.17 2.81
N ASP A 125 -9.60 13.59 3.33
CA ASP A 125 -10.27 14.85 2.98
C ASP A 125 -9.41 16.08 3.28
N TYR A 126 -8.63 16.05 4.36
CA TYR A 126 -7.64 17.10 4.68
C TYR A 126 -6.33 16.99 3.87
N LYS A 127 -6.28 16.09 2.88
CA LYS A 127 -5.10 15.76 2.07
C LYS A 127 -3.93 15.29 2.95
N GLY A 128 -4.21 14.44 3.93
CA GLY A 128 -3.19 13.78 4.72
C GLY A 128 -2.40 12.77 3.89
N ASP A 129 -1.10 12.68 4.16
CA ASP A 129 -0.23 11.70 3.54
C ASP A 129 -0.22 10.38 4.30
N PHE A 130 -0.28 10.47 5.64
CA PHE A 130 -0.38 9.34 6.53
C PHE A 130 -1.54 9.48 7.50
N VAL A 131 -2.18 8.35 7.80
CA VAL A 131 -2.99 8.17 9.01
C VAL A 131 -2.34 7.12 9.90
N VAL A 132 -2.18 7.43 11.19
CA VAL A 132 -1.64 6.51 12.20
C VAL A 132 -2.75 6.03 13.11
N PHE A 133 -2.90 4.71 13.25
CA PHE A 133 -3.76 4.09 14.24
C PHE A 133 -2.98 3.66 15.50
N PRO A 134 -3.62 3.55 16.68
CA PRO A 134 -2.96 3.05 17.88
C PRO A 134 -2.59 1.57 17.79
N GLU A 135 -1.58 1.18 18.57
CA GLU A 135 -1.21 -0.23 18.77
C GLU A 135 -2.44 -1.04 19.25
N LEU A 136 -2.55 -2.28 18.77
CA LEU A 136 -3.55 -3.26 19.20
C LEU A 136 -4.99 -2.75 19.18
N PHE A 137 -5.29 -1.77 18.31
CA PHE A 137 -6.64 -1.23 18.26
C PHE A 137 -7.68 -2.29 17.81
N THR A 138 -7.21 -3.36 17.15
CA THR A 138 -8.00 -4.54 16.76
C THR A 138 -8.49 -5.39 17.93
N LEU A 139 -8.01 -5.16 19.17
CA LEU A 139 -8.56 -5.81 20.37
C LEU A 139 -10.08 -5.65 20.48
N GLN A 140 -10.62 -4.58 19.87
CA GLN A 140 -12.05 -4.34 19.74
C GLN A 140 -12.82 -5.52 19.14
N LEU A 141 -12.22 -6.26 18.20
CA LEU A 141 -12.85 -7.39 17.52
C LEU A 141 -13.22 -8.53 18.48
N LEU A 142 -12.55 -8.61 19.64
CA LEU A 142 -12.88 -9.58 20.69
C LEU A 142 -14.30 -9.41 21.24
N SER A 143 -14.94 -8.25 21.06
CA SER A 143 -16.33 -8.07 21.51
C SER A 143 -17.34 -8.90 20.72
N MET A 144 -16.93 -9.49 19.60
CA MET A 144 -17.74 -10.40 18.79
C MET A 144 -17.64 -11.86 19.24
N GLU A 145 -16.71 -12.17 20.13
CA GLU A 145 -16.58 -13.53 20.67
C GLU A 145 -17.79 -13.84 21.57
N PRO A 146 -18.40 -15.03 21.41
CA PRO A 146 -19.64 -15.38 22.12
C PRO A 146 -19.42 -15.60 23.62
N GLU A 147 -18.19 -15.93 24.01
CA GLU A 147 -17.80 -16.27 25.38
C GLU A 147 -16.57 -15.46 25.81
N GLU A 148 -16.39 -15.33 27.12
CA GLU A 148 -15.20 -14.70 27.68
C GLU A 148 -14.01 -15.64 27.51
N LEU A 149 -13.01 -15.19 26.75
CA LEU A 149 -11.80 -15.95 26.46
C LEU A 149 -10.72 -15.64 27.49
N THR A 150 -9.85 -16.62 27.76
CA THR A 150 -8.60 -16.32 28.47
C THR A 150 -7.71 -15.38 27.64
N PRO A 151 -6.75 -14.66 28.26
CA PRO A 151 -5.89 -13.73 27.52
C PRO A 151 -5.16 -14.37 26.32
N MET A 152 -4.73 -15.63 26.46
CA MET A 152 -4.06 -16.35 25.38
C MET A 152 -5.04 -16.71 24.25
N GLU A 153 -6.22 -17.25 24.60
CA GLU A 153 -7.25 -17.60 23.61
C GLU A 153 -7.78 -16.38 22.86
N ALA A 154 -7.89 -15.23 23.54
CA ALA A 154 -8.28 -13.97 22.93
C ALA A 154 -7.30 -13.58 21.81
N ILE A 155 -6.01 -13.62 22.10
CA ILE A 155 -4.96 -13.29 21.13
C ILE A 155 -4.95 -14.27 19.97
N GLU A 156 -5.07 -15.57 20.24
CA GLU A 156 -5.24 -16.58 19.19
C GLU A 156 -6.47 -16.32 18.31
N SER A 157 -7.60 -15.91 18.90
CA SER A 157 -8.79 -15.61 18.12
C SER A 157 -8.60 -14.40 17.22
N LEU A 158 -7.89 -13.37 17.69
CA LEU A 158 -7.56 -12.20 16.87
C LEU A 158 -6.76 -12.57 15.64
N THR A 159 -5.80 -13.50 15.74
CA THR A 159 -4.99 -13.90 14.58
C THR A 159 -5.82 -14.42 13.40
N LYS A 160 -7.03 -14.94 13.65
CA LYS A 160 -7.97 -15.41 12.60
C LYS A 160 -8.48 -14.27 11.73
N TYR A 161 -8.50 -13.04 12.24
CA TYR A 161 -8.93 -11.86 11.49
C TYR A 161 -7.83 -11.26 10.62
N THR A 162 -6.57 -11.69 10.75
CA THR A 162 -5.43 -11.12 10.01
C THR A 162 -5.70 -10.96 8.52
N PRO A 163 -6.15 -12.00 7.77
CA PRO A 163 -6.36 -11.85 6.33
C PRO A 163 -7.45 -10.84 5.98
N GLN A 164 -8.54 -10.84 6.75
CA GLN A 164 -9.67 -9.94 6.54
C GLN A 164 -9.30 -8.50 6.88
N PHE A 165 -8.53 -8.30 7.96
CA PHE A 165 -7.99 -7.01 8.38
C PHE A 165 -7.04 -6.44 7.33
N VAL A 166 -6.04 -7.20 6.91
CA VAL A 166 -5.04 -6.76 5.91
C VAL A 166 -5.72 -6.37 4.59
N GLU A 167 -6.67 -7.18 4.11
CA GLU A 167 -7.37 -6.89 2.86
C GLU A 167 -8.22 -5.61 2.96
N ALA A 168 -8.99 -5.46 4.05
CA ALA A 168 -9.83 -4.28 4.25
C ALA A 168 -9.01 -3.00 4.39
N MET A 169 -7.89 -3.04 5.13
CA MET A 169 -7.02 -1.87 5.30
C MET A 169 -6.28 -1.51 4.02
N ARG A 170 -5.81 -2.50 3.24
CA ARG A 170 -5.20 -2.28 1.92
C ARG A 170 -6.16 -1.61 0.96
N ASP A 171 -7.40 -2.09 0.94
CA ASP A 171 -8.45 -1.52 0.13
C ASP A 171 -8.78 -0.07 0.53
N LEU A 172 -8.82 0.26 1.83
CA LEU A 172 -8.95 1.64 2.30
C LEU A 172 -7.80 2.52 1.81
N ALA A 173 -6.55 2.07 1.91
CA ALA A 173 -5.37 2.82 1.44
C ALA A 173 -5.47 3.16 -0.06
N LEU A 174 -5.90 2.19 -0.88
CA LEU A 174 -6.11 2.36 -2.33
C LEU A 174 -7.27 3.31 -2.64
N ARG A 175 -8.44 3.11 -2.02
CA ARG A 175 -9.65 3.91 -2.30
C ARG A 175 -9.47 5.38 -1.93
N TYR A 176 -8.82 5.62 -0.79
CA TYR A 176 -8.62 6.97 -0.26
C TYR A 176 -7.29 7.59 -0.68
N ASN A 177 -6.45 6.85 -1.41
CA ASN A 177 -5.12 7.27 -1.88
C ASN A 177 -4.27 7.87 -0.74
N ILE A 178 -4.15 7.14 0.36
CA ILE A 178 -3.45 7.55 1.59
C ILE A 178 -2.61 6.39 2.16
N ASN A 179 -1.46 6.70 2.75
CA ASN A 179 -0.66 5.70 3.47
C ASN A 179 -1.24 5.49 4.87
N ILE A 180 -1.40 4.24 5.30
CA ILE A 180 -1.97 3.90 6.60
C ILE A 180 -0.93 3.14 7.41
N ILE A 181 -0.56 3.71 8.56
CA ILE A 181 0.14 2.98 9.62
C ILE A 181 -0.94 2.31 10.47
N GLY A 182 -1.12 1.01 10.25
CA GLY A 182 -2.23 0.21 10.76
C GLY A 182 -2.17 -0.11 12.25
N GLY A 183 -1.46 0.69 13.05
CA GLY A 183 -1.34 0.46 14.48
C GLY A 183 -0.58 -0.83 14.77
N SER A 184 -1.28 -1.84 15.29
CA SER A 184 -0.77 -3.21 15.24
C SER A 184 -1.87 -4.25 15.45
N HIS A 185 -1.56 -5.49 15.09
CA HIS A 185 -2.44 -6.65 15.20
C HIS A 185 -1.62 -7.88 15.63
N PRO A 186 -2.12 -8.72 16.56
CA PRO A 186 -1.50 -10.01 16.83
C PRO A 186 -1.64 -10.93 15.61
N THR A 187 -0.52 -11.39 15.08
CA THR A 187 -0.47 -12.21 13.87
C THR A 187 0.24 -13.52 14.15
N ARG A 188 -0.34 -14.62 13.67
CA ARG A 188 0.31 -15.93 13.67
C ARG A 188 1.21 -16.05 12.44
N VAL A 189 2.52 -16.04 12.66
CA VAL A 189 3.53 -16.13 11.60
C VAL A 189 3.78 -17.59 11.18
N PRO A 190 4.39 -17.87 10.01
CA PRO A 190 4.52 -19.24 9.47
C PRO A 190 5.25 -20.24 10.38
N ASN A 191 6.13 -19.77 11.26
CA ASN A 191 6.83 -20.62 12.23
C ASN A 191 5.94 -21.06 13.43
N GLY A 192 4.68 -20.64 13.45
CA GLY A 192 3.70 -20.98 14.49
C GLY A 192 3.74 -20.09 15.74
N ARG A 193 4.58 -19.05 15.76
CA ARG A 193 4.60 -18.04 16.82
C ARG A 193 3.52 -16.99 16.58
N VAL A 194 3.11 -16.30 17.64
CA VAL A 194 2.29 -15.09 17.55
C VAL A 194 3.17 -13.89 17.84
N GLU A 195 3.10 -12.88 16.96
CA GLU A 195 3.88 -11.65 17.05
C GLU A 195 2.92 -10.46 16.97
N ASN A 196 3.28 -9.35 17.63
CA ASN A 196 2.54 -8.09 17.53
C ASN A 196 3.09 -7.33 16.32
N ILE A 197 2.33 -7.25 15.23
CA ILE A 197 2.80 -6.71 13.94
C ILE A 197 2.07 -5.42 13.61
N CYS A 198 2.82 -4.36 13.32
CA CYS A 198 2.31 -3.18 12.65
C CYS A 198 2.32 -3.42 11.15
N TYR A 199 1.12 -3.43 10.55
CA TYR A 199 0.96 -3.43 9.11
C TYR A 199 1.00 -1.99 8.59
N VAL A 200 1.81 -1.73 7.57
CA VAL A 200 1.85 -0.45 6.86
C VAL A 200 1.28 -0.66 5.46
N PHE A 201 0.20 0.06 5.15
CA PHE A 201 -0.50 -0.02 3.87
C PHE A 201 -0.16 1.24 3.08
N LEU A 202 0.57 1.08 1.99
CA LEU A 202 0.88 2.21 1.11
C LEU A 202 -0.28 2.47 0.15
N ARG A 203 -0.42 3.72 -0.28
CA ARG A 203 -1.50 4.15 -1.18
C ARG A 203 -1.43 3.56 -2.59
N ASP A 204 -0.33 2.88 -2.93
CA ASP A 204 -0.16 2.08 -4.16
C ASP A 204 -0.64 0.62 -4.02
N GLY A 205 -1.06 0.23 -2.81
CA GLY A 205 -1.53 -1.13 -2.48
C GLY A 205 -0.46 -2.04 -1.90
N THR A 206 0.80 -1.60 -1.80
CA THR A 206 1.88 -2.36 -1.15
C THR A 206 1.61 -2.48 0.36
N VAL A 207 1.89 -3.65 0.93
CA VAL A 207 1.74 -3.92 2.37
C VAL A 207 3.09 -4.32 2.94
N HIS A 208 3.51 -3.62 3.99
CA HIS A 208 4.69 -3.96 4.78
C HIS A 208 4.29 -4.41 6.18
N GLU A 209 5.16 -5.20 6.80
CA GLU A 209 4.97 -5.74 8.13
C GLU A 209 6.18 -5.36 8.99
N GLN A 210 5.94 -4.77 10.15
CA GLN A 210 6.98 -4.56 11.16
C GLN A 210 6.56 -5.25 12.44
N ALA A 211 7.23 -6.34 12.78
CA ALA A 211 7.03 -7.02 14.06
C ALA A 211 7.64 -6.19 15.20
N LYS A 212 6.98 -6.18 16.36
CA LYS A 212 7.47 -5.58 17.59
C LYS A 212 8.73 -6.33 18.03
N ILE A 213 9.83 -5.62 18.26
CA ILE A 213 11.11 -6.24 18.65
C ILE A 213 11.06 -6.65 20.13
N HIS A 214 10.53 -5.77 20.99
CA HIS A 214 10.46 -5.97 22.42
C HIS A 214 9.02 -6.09 22.90
N PRO A 215 8.44 -7.30 22.96
CA PRO A 215 7.23 -7.53 23.72
C PRO A 215 7.44 -7.11 25.18
N THR A 216 6.43 -6.44 25.74
CA THR A 216 6.41 -6.14 27.17
C THR A 216 6.33 -7.44 27.98
N PRO A 217 6.74 -7.43 29.27
CA PRO A 217 6.62 -8.61 30.12
C PRO A 217 5.20 -9.18 30.18
N ASN A 218 4.17 -8.32 30.12
CA ASN A 218 2.78 -8.76 30.11
C ASN A 218 2.38 -9.42 28.79
N GLU A 219 2.77 -8.86 27.64
CA GLU A 219 2.54 -9.47 26.32
C GLU A 219 3.22 -10.84 26.23
N ALA A 220 4.45 -10.97 26.70
CA ALA A 220 5.17 -12.24 26.68
C ALA A 220 4.54 -13.26 27.63
N TYR A 221 4.17 -12.85 28.84
CA TYR A 221 3.68 -13.76 29.87
C TYR A 221 2.22 -14.18 29.68
N TRP A 222 1.31 -13.24 29.45
CA TRP A 222 -0.13 -13.51 29.39
C TRP A 222 -0.62 -13.83 27.98
N TRP A 223 0.01 -13.25 26.97
CA TRP A 223 -0.42 -13.35 25.57
C TRP A 223 0.47 -14.26 24.73
N ASN A 224 1.60 -14.74 25.30
CA ASN A 224 2.59 -15.56 24.60
C ASN A 224 3.08 -14.93 23.29
N ILE A 225 3.10 -13.59 23.24
CA ILE A 225 3.61 -12.84 22.09
C ILE A 225 5.14 -12.88 22.12
N GLN A 226 5.72 -13.19 20.96
CA GLN A 226 7.16 -13.25 20.79
C GLN A 226 7.64 -12.06 19.94
N GLY A 227 8.87 -11.63 20.20
CA GLY A 227 9.47 -10.48 19.53
C GLY A 227 10.07 -10.86 18.19
N GLY A 228 9.94 -9.95 17.22
CA GLY A 228 10.66 -10.01 15.95
C GLY A 228 12.16 -9.77 16.13
N SER A 229 12.92 -9.95 15.06
CA SER A 229 14.38 -9.78 15.04
C SER A 229 14.89 -8.87 13.92
N GLU A 230 14.00 -8.35 13.09
CA GLU A 230 14.33 -7.53 11.91
C GLU A 230 13.61 -6.19 12.00
N LEU A 231 14.33 -5.13 11.64
CA LEU A 231 13.85 -3.75 11.73
C LEU A 231 14.44 -2.94 10.58
N ASP A 232 13.64 -2.74 9.54
CA ASP A 232 14.08 -2.08 8.32
C ASP A 232 13.24 -0.84 8.01
N VAL A 233 13.84 0.11 7.29
CA VAL A 233 13.10 1.26 6.77
C VAL A 233 12.13 0.87 5.67
N ILE A 234 10.94 1.46 5.71
CA ILE A 234 9.92 1.29 4.69
C ILE A 234 10.02 2.47 3.72
N GLN A 235 10.28 2.19 2.46
CA GLN A 235 10.33 3.21 1.42
C GLN A 235 8.91 3.65 1.05
N THR A 236 8.66 4.96 1.05
CA THR A 236 7.37 5.53 0.68
C THR A 236 7.52 6.70 -0.30
N ASP A 237 6.41 7.12 -0.89
CA ASP A 237 6.33 8.35 -1.70
C ASP A 237 6.64 9.63 -0.91
N CYS A 238 6.61 9.54 0.43
CA CYS A 238 6.89 10.63 1.37
C CYS A 238 8.30 10.55 1.98
N GLY A 239 9.14 9.63 1.50
CA GLY A 239 10.45 9.33 2.06
C GLY A 239 10.50 8.04 2.88
N PRO A 240 11.71 7.58 3.25
CA PRO A 240 11.90 6.42 4.11
C PRO A 240 11.33 6.67 5.51
N ILE A 241 10.51 5.74 5.99
CA ILE A 241 9.90 5.78 7.32
C ILE A 241 10.37 4.59 8.15
N GLY A 242 10.36 4.75 9.47
CA GLY A 242 10.57 3.67 10.41
C GLY A 242 9.35 3.48 11.32
N VAL A 243 9.16 2.27 11.83
CA VAL A 243 8.07 1.94 12.76
C VAL A 243 8.64 1.30 14.01
N LEU A 244 8.31 1.85 15.18
CA LEU A 244 8.66 1.29 16.48
C LEU A 244 7.37 1.09 17.28
N ILE A 245 7.07 -0.14 17.72
CA ILE A 245 5.78 -0.40 18.38
C ILE A 245 5.94 -0.19 19.88
N CYS A 246 5.32 0.87 20.40
CA CYS A 246 5.16 1.14 21.83
C CYS A 246 6.47 1.07 22.63
N TYR A 247 6.70 -0.05 23.30
CA TYR A 247 7.87 -0.31 24.13
C TYR A 247 9.18 -0.21 23.36
N ASP A 248 9.18 -0.49 22.05
CA ASP A 248 10.36 -0.35 21.20
C ASP A 248 10.94 1.08 21.19
N SER A 249 10.10 2.11 21.39
CA SER A 249 10.56 3.51 21.42
C SER A 249 11.51 3.82 22.59
N GLU A 250 11.49 3.01 23.65
CA GLU A 250 12.32 3.19 24.83
C GLU A 250 13.79 2.80 24.58
N PHE A 251 14.05 2.00 23.55
CA PHE A 251 15.36 1.48 23.20
C PHE A 251 16.04 2.39 22.14
N PRO A 252 17.04 3.21 22.51
CA PRO A 252 17.66 4.17 21.60
C PRO A 252 18.27 3.54 20.35
N GLU A 253 18.78 2.33 20.48
CA GLU A 253 19.47 1.60 19.43
C GLU A 253 18.57 1.33 18.23
N LEU A 254 17.27 1.06 18.45
CA LEU A 254 16.32 0.80 17.36
C LEU A 254 16.06 2.05 16.51
N ALA A 255 15.86 3.20 17.18
CA ALA A 255 15.68 4.47 16.48
C ALA A 255 16.96 4.87 15.73
N ARG A 256 18.13 4.71 16.37
CA ARG A 256 19.42 4.97 15.71
C ARG A 256 19.60 4.07 14.49
N HIS A 257 19.29 2.79 14.60
CA HIS A 257 19.40 1.83 13.51
C HIS A 257 18.54 2.23 12.30
N LEU A 258 17.29 2.61 12.52
CA LEU A 258 16.40 3.10 11.46
C LEU A 258 16.90 4.41 10.84
N THR A 259 17.41 5.34 11.64
CA THR A 259 18.00 6.58 11.14
C THR A 259 19.26 6.33 10.31
N ASP A 260 20.12 5.39 10.71
CA ASP A 260 21.33 5.01 9.96
C ASP A 260 20.97 4.37 8.60
N GLN A 261 19.80 3.74 8.50
CA GLN A 261 19.20 3.28 7.24
C GLN A 261 18.49 4.39 6.43
N GLY A 262 18.42 5.61 6.96
CA GLY A 262 17.91 6.79 6.29
C GLY A 262 16.49 7.20 6.68
N ALA A 263 15.87 6.61 7.72
CA ALA A 263 14.52 7.00 8.16
C ALA A 263 14.40 8.50 8.44
N GLN A 264 13.41 9.14 7.83
CA GLN A 264 13.10 10.57 8.01
C GLN A 264 11.92 10.79 8.96
N ILE A 265 11.04 9.79 9.10
CA ILE A 265 9.87 9.84 9.98
C ILE A 265 9.81 8.53 10.76
N LEU A 266 9.68 8.63 12.09
CA LEU A 266 9.43 7.48 12.96
C LEU A 266 7.97 7.48 13.42
N PHE A 267 7.24 6.42 13.10
CA PHE A 267 5.90 6.18 13.62
C PHE A 267 5.96 5.28 14.84
N VAL A 268 5.30 5.71 15.92
CA VAL A 268 5.26 4.97 17.18
C VAL A 268 3.80 4.74 17.62
N PRO A 269 3.10 3.75 17.03
CA PRO A 269 1.81 3.33 17.56
C PRO A 269 1.99 2.73 18.96
N PHE A 270 1.13 3.10 19.91
CA PHE A 270 1.23 2.63 21.29
C PHE A 270 -0.15 2.46 21.94
N CYS A 271 -0.20 1.57 22.94
CA CYS A 271 -1.35 1.30 23.79
C CYS A 271 -0.87 1.24 25.26
N THR A 272 -1.34 2.18 26.09
CA THR A 272 -0.96 2.26 27.50
C THR A 272 -2.17 2.62 28.36
N ASP A 273 -2.36 1.91 29.47
CA ASP A 273 -3.50 2.12 30.37
C ASP A 273 -3.24 3.23 31.40
N GLU A 274 -1.97 3.49 31.71
CA GLU A 274 -1.54 4.41 32.75
C GLU A 274 -0.87 5.67 32.19
N ARG A 275 -1.02 6.78 32.93
CA ARG A 275 -0.36 8.04 32.61
C ARG A 275 1.16 7.90 32.58
N GLN A 276 1.73 7.10 33.47
CA GLN A 276 3.17 6.85 33.53
C GLN A 276 3.66 6.19 32.23
N GLY A 277 2.94 5.19 31.72
CA GLY A 277 3.22 4.54 30.45
C GLY A 277 3.17 5.53 29.28
N TYR A 278 2.09 6.32 29.19
CA TYR A 278 1.95 7.35 28.16
C TYR A 278 3.11 8.37 28.18
N LEU A 279 3.46 8.87 29.37
CA LEU A 279 4.53 9.86 29.53
C LEU A 279 5.89 9.27 29.12
N ARG A 280 6.14 7.99 29.44
CA ARG A 280 7.38 7.32 29.07
C ARG A 280 7.53 7.21 27.56
N VAL A 281 6.52 6.68 26.85
CA VAL A 281 6.51 6.62 25.39
C VAL A 281 6.70 8.03 24.80
N ARG A 282 5.93 9.02 25.27
CA ARG A 282 6.02 10.40 24.79
C ARG A 282 7.42 10.98 24.93
N TYR A 283 8.04 10.86 26.09
CA TYR A 283 9.36 11.45 26.34
C TYR A 283 10.47 10.70 25.59
N CYS A 284 10.37 9.38 25.47
CA CYS A 284 11.29 8.59 24.65
C CYS A 284 11.19 9.00 23.18
N CYS A 285 9.99 9.12 22.59
CA CYS A 285 9.83 9.59 21.22
C CYS A 285 10.42 11.00 20.99
N GLN A 286 10.24 11.91 21.96
CA GLN A 286 10.86 13.24 21.90
C GLN A 286 12.39 13.16 21.93
N ALA A 287 12.96 12.33 22.80
CA ALA A 287 14.39 12.11 22.85
C ALA A 287 14.91 11.51 21.53
N ARG A 288 14.25 10.49 20.97
CA ARG A 288 14.59 9.89 19.68
C ARG A 288 14.60 10.91 18.55
N ALA A 289 13.64 11.84 18.51
CA ALA A 289 13.60 12.89 17.50
C ALA A 289 14.73 13.93 17.66
N VAL A 290 15.20 14.21 18.88
CA VAL A 290 16.30 15.15 19.12
C VAL A 290 17.66 14.50 18.86
N GLU A 291 17.82 13.24 19.23
CA GLU A 291 19.09 12.50 19.13
C GLU A 291 19.45 12.12 17.68
N ASN A 292 18.47 12.04 16.78
CA ASN A 292 18.61 11.48 15.43
C ASN A 292 18.30 12.47 14.29
N GLN A 293 18.66 13.75 14.48
CA GLN A 293 18.57 14.79 13.43
C GLN A 293 19.68 14.70 12.40
#